data_AF-A0AAA9T9C9-F1
#
_entry.id   AF-A0AAA9T9C9-F1
#
_cell.length_a   1.000
_cell.length_b   1.000
_cell.length_c   1.000
_cell.angle_alpha   90.00
_cell.angle_beta   90.00
_cell.angle_gamma   90.00
#
_symmetry.space_group_name_H-M   'P 1'
#
loop_
_entity.id
_entity.type
_entity.pdbx_description
1 polymer ?
#
loop_
_entity_poly.entity_id
_entity_poly.type
_entity_poly.pdbx_seq_one_letter_code
_entity_poly.pdbx_strand_id
1 'polypeptide(L)'
;AEDYSKEENRESRCSLKSWCELNVQRNALLFSFVVLATFVTLCNAQCYFIPNESSASNGCKDLSGVTHELKSDWKTENCESCHCSNDGIECCNTAAIPMGYDRDKCQAVFNKETCTYTVLEKKDPLKNCTVTAWVL
;
A
#
# COMPACT_ATOMS: atom_id res chain seq x y z
N ALA A 1 19.77 7.84 16.21
CA ALA A 1 19.62 6.41 15.91
C ALA A 1 18.28 6.00 16.51
N GLU A 2 17.20 6.53 15.92
CA GLU A 2 16.40 5.87 14.86
C GLU A 2 15.48 4.85 15.55
N ASP A 3 14.27 5.24 15.93
CA ASP A 3 13.08 5.43 15.06
C ASP A 3 12.79 4.16 14.24
N TYR A 4 12.36 3.12 14.96
CA TYR A 4 12.03 1.80 14.43
C TYR A 4 10.65 1.30 14.91
N SER A 5 9.84 2.18 15.49
CA SER A 5 8.64 1.79 16.25
C SER A 5 7.33 2.43 15.75
N LYS A 6 7.22 2.73 14.46
CA LYS A 6 6.00 3.29 13.86
C LYS A 6 5.49 2.53 12.63
N GLU A 7 5.86 1.26 12.52
CA GLU A 7 5.36 0.32 11.51
C GLU A 7 4.39 -0.74 12.10
N GLU A 8 3.84 -0.48 13.30
CA GLU A 8 2.92 -1.40 13.99
C GLU A 8 1.42 -1.12 13.71
N ASN A 9 1.07 -0.53 12.55
CA ASN A 9 -0.35 -0.23 12.27
C ASN A 9 -0.80 -0.37 10.81
N ARG A 10 -0.04 -1.11 9.99
CA ARG A 10 -0.40 -1.48 8.60
C ARG A 10 -0.74 -2.98 8.48
N GLU A 11 -1.07 -3.66 9.58
CA GLU A 11 -1.36 -5.10 9.60
C GLU A 11 -2.87 -5.46 9.65
N SER A 12 -3.76 -4.50 9.94
CA SER A 12 -5.11 -4.84 10.41
C SER A 12 -6.12 -5.32 9.35
N ARG A 13 -5.75 -5.40 8.06
CA ARG A 13 -6.65 -5.93 6.99
C ARG A 13 -6.16 -7.14 6.21
N CYS A 14 -4.99 -7.69 6.52
CA CYS A 14 -4.63 -9.05 6.09
C CYS A 14 -4.98 -10.12 7.15
N SER A 15 -5.43 -9.70 8.34
CA SER A 15 -5.55 -10.56 9.54
C SER A 15 -6.83 -11.41 9.63
N LEU A 16 -7.80 -11.25 8.72
CA LEU A 16 -8.99 -12.12 8.68
C LEU A 16 -8.72 -13.53 8.12
N LYS A 17 -7.48 -13.85 7.75
CA LYS A 17 -7.05 -15.16 7.21
C LYS A 17 -6.80 -16.26 8.26
N SER A 18 -7.00 -16.02 9.57
CA SER A 18 -6.60 -16.99 10.63
C SER A 18 -7.74 -17.79 11.27
N TRP A 19 -9.00 -17.33 11.22
CA TRP A 19 -10.11 -17.94 11.99
C TRP A 19 -10.93 -19.02 11.26
N CYS A 20 -10.51 -19.47 10.08
CA CYS A 20 -11.11 -20.64 9.40
C CYS A 20 -10.22 -21.90 9.51
N GLU A 21 -9.37 -21.97 10.54
CA GLU A 21 -8.61 -23.14 11.00
C GLU A 21 -9.48 -24.12 11.80
N LEU A 22 -10.73 -24.36 11.41
CA LEU A 22 -11.58 -25.39 12.02
C LEU A 22 -12.31 -26.14 10.92
N ASN A 23 -11.63 -27.11 10.30
CA ASN A 23 -12.14 -28.45 9.99
C ASN A 23 -11.16 -29.20 9.07
N VAL A 24 -10.01 -29.58 9.65
CA VAL A 24 -9.14 -30.62 9.08
C VAL A 24 -9.84 -31.96 9.20
N GLN A 25 -10.51 -32.44 8.14
CA GLN A 25 -10.56 -33.88 7.85
C GLN A 25 -11.00 -34.16 6.39
N ARG A 26 -10.14 -34.92 5.71
CA ARG A 26 -10.44 -35.89 4.65
C ARG A 26 -10.42 -35.42 3.19
N ASN A 27 -9.24 -35.52 2.56
CA ASN A 27 -8.96 -36.35 1.37
C ASN A 27 -7.77 -35.81 0.58
N ALA A 28 -6.76 -36.66 0.40
CA ALA A 28 -5.46 -36.36 -0.19
C ALA A 28 -5.48 -35.85 -1.66
N LEU A 29 -6.64 -35.75 -2.31
CA LEU A 29 -6.80 -35.18 -3.65
C LEU A 29 -6.99 -33.64 -3.66
N LEU A 30 -7.37 -33.06 -2.52
CA LEU A 30 -7.57 -31.60 -2.39
C LEU A 30 -6.25 -30.83 -2.21
N PHE A 31 -5.18 -31.51 -1.77
CA PHE A 31 -3.88 -30.88 -1.53
C PHE A 31 -3.25 -30.27 -2.80
N SER A 32 -3.47 -30.86 -3.98
CA SER A 32 -2.90 -30.36 -5.24
C SER A 32 -3.51 -29.02 -5.70
N PHE A 33 -4.77 -28.75 -5.37
CA PHE A 33 -5.42 -27.47 -5.70
C PHE A 33 -5.09 -26.38 -4.68
N VAL A 34 -4.87 -26.77 -3.42
CA VAL A 34 -4.54 -25.85 -2.31
C VAL A 34 -3.17 -25.20 -2.50
N VAL A 35 -2.15 -25.93 -2.97
CA VAL A 35 -0.81 -25.37 -3.23
C VAL A 35 -0.82 -24.33 -4.36
N LEU A 36 -1.63 -24.53 -5.40
CA LEU A 36 -1.77 -23.54 -6.48
C LEU A 36 -2.53 -22.29 -6.02
N ALA A 37 -3.49 -22.42 -5.10
CA ALA A 37 -4.24 -21.30 -4.55
C ALA A 37 -3.44 -20.46 -3.54
N THR A 38 -2.40 -21.03 -2.89
CA THR A 38 -1.55 -20.29 -1.93
C THR A 38 -0.65 -19.22 -2.56
N PHE A 39 -0.42 -19.26 -3.88
CA PHE A 39 0.43 -18.26 -4.55
C PHE A 39 -0.30 -16.96 -4.93
N VAL A 40 -1.63 -16.90 -4.79
CA VAL A 40 -2.42 -15.74 -5.25
C VAL A 40 -2.91 -14.91 -4.08
N THR A 41 -2.00 -14.21 -3.41
CA THR A 41 -2.31 -12.87 -2.88
C THR A 41 -1.02 -12.05 -2.80
N LEU A 42 -0.51 -11.60 -3.96
CA LEU A 42 0.37 -10.42 -4.01
C LEU A 42 -0.53 -9.20 -3.79
N CYS A 43 -0.83 -8.90 -2.53
CA CYS A 43 -1.59 -7.71 -2.18
C CYS A 43 -0.64 -6.50 -2.26
N ASN A 44 -0.41 -6.00 -3.47
CA ASN A 44 0.19 -4.68 -3.65
C ASN A 44 -0.94 -3.64 -3.63
N ALA A 45 -1.62 -3.51 -2.48
CA ALA A 45 -2.60 -2.44 -2.31
C ALA A 45 -1.83 -1.15 -1.99
N GLN A 46 -1.54 -0.38 -3.04
CA GLN A 46 -1.03 1.00 -2.94
C GLN A 46 -2.12 1.97 -2.49
N CYS A 47 -3.33 1.47 -2.30
CA CYS A 47 -4.49 2.19 -1.80
C CYS A 47 -5.02 1.56 -0.52
N TYR A 48 -5.61 2.39 0.34
CA TYR A 48 -6.33 1.96 1.53
C TYR A 48 -7.64 2.73 1.68
N PHE A 49 -8.59 2.11 2.38
CA PHE A 49 -9.91 2.66 2.61
C PHE A 49 -10.17 2.90 4.10
N ILE A 50 -10.65 4.07 4.48
CA ILE A 50 -11.10 4.41 5.83
C ILE A 50 -12.63 4.51 5.78
N PRO A 51 -13.38 3.57 6.40
CA PRO A 51 -14.84 3.66 6.41
C PRO A 51 -15.30 4.89 7.18
N ASN A 52 -16.42 5.47 6.74
CA ASN A 52 -17.02 6.57 7.47
C ASN A 52 -17.70 6.06 8.75
N GLU A 53 -17.38 6.66 9.90
CA GLU A 53 -17.94 6.30 11.21
C GLU A 53 -19.46 6.59 11.30
N SER A 54 -19.97 7.51 10.49
CA SER A 54 -21.40 7.85 10.49
C SER A 54 -21.95 8.03 9.07
N SER A 55 -22.96 7.26 8.71
CA SER A 55 -23.69 7.40 7.43
C SER A 55 -24.48 8.71 7.30
N ALA A 56 -24.46 9.56 8.33
CA ALA A 56 -25.18 10.83 8.41
C ALA A 56 -24.28 12.07 8.31
N SER A 57 -22.96 11.91 8.15
CA SER A 57 -22.05 13.04 7.99
C SER A 57 -22.05 13.56 6.55
N ASN A 58 -22.07 14.89 6.40
CA ASN A 58 -21.92 15.56 5.09
C ASN A 58 -20.45 15.57 4.60
N GLY A 59 -19.60 14.69 5.13
CA GLY A 59 -18.16 14.67 4.87
C GLY A 59 -17.46 13.50 5.55
N CYS A 60 -16.17 13.34 5.26
CA CYS A 60 -15.34 12.29 5.83
C CYS A 60 -14.29 12.88 6.76
N LYS A 61 -14.06 12.24 7.92
CA LYS A 61 -12.98 12.63 8.84
C LYS A 61 -11.75 11.75 8.59
N ASP A 62 -10.62 12.37 8.26
CA ASP A 62 -9.37 11.65 8.03
C ASP A 62 -8.66 11.25 9.33
N LEU A 63 -7.53 10.53 9.22
CA LEU A 63 -6.73 10.07 10.36
C LEU A 63 -6.08 11.20 11.16
N SER A 64 -5.93 12.38 10.57
CA SER A 64 -5.46 13.58 11.27
C SER A 64 -6.59 14.30 12.02
N GLY A 65 -7.83 13.89 11.77
CA GLY A 65 -9.03 14.45 12.36
C GLY A 65 -9.64 15.61 11.58
N VAL A 66 -9.15 15.90 10.38
CA VAL A 66 -9.70 16.93 9.49
C VAL A 66 -10.91 16.37 8.76
N THR A 67 -11.98 17.16 8.69
CA THR A 67 -13.19 16.81 7.95
C THR A 67 -13.10 17.38 6.53
N HIS A 68 -13.20 16.50 5.54
CA HIS A 68 -13.26 16.82 4.12
C HIS A 68 -14.70 16.71 3.62
N GLU A 69 -15.07 17.54 2.64
CA GLU A 69 -16.41 17.54 2.06
C GLU A 69 -16.69 16.25 1.27
N LEU A 70 -17.95 15.80 1.20
CA LEU A 70 -18.30 14.68 0.33
C LEU A 70 -17.95 14.97 -1.15
N LYS A 71 -17.42 13.95 -1.83
CA LYS A 71 -16.94 13.98 -3.22
C LYS A 71 -15.76 14.94 -3.44
N SER A 72 -15.04 15.31 -2.39
CA SER A 72 -13.82 16.09 -2.50
C SER A 72 -12.60 15.19 -2.65
N ASP A 73 -11.59 15.73 -3.34
CA ASP A 73 -10.28 15.13 -3.51
C ASP A 73 -9.23 16.02 -2.84
N TRP A 74 -8.25 15.41 -2.18
CA TRP A 74 -7.11 16.14 -1.62
C TRP A 74 -5.83 15.32 -1.71
N LYS A 75 -4.70 16.02 -1.60
CA LYS A 75 -3.38 15.40 -1.53
C LYS A 75 -2.83 15.49 -0.12
N THR A 76 -2.22 14.41 0.34
CA THR A 76 -1.53 14.39 1.63
C THR A 76 -0.06 14.75 1.45
N GLU A 77 0.60 15.16 2.53
CA GLU A 77 2.05 15.36 2.55
C GLU A 77 2.84 14.05 2.34
N ASN A 78 2.18 12.91 2.47
CA ASN A 78 2.77 11.58 2.29
C ASN A 78 2.62 11.07 0.84
N CYS A 79 2.38 11.98 -0.11
CA CYS A 79 2.25 11.67 -1.52
C CYS A 79 1.08 10.74 -1.83
N GLU A 80 -0.04 10.91 -1.13
CA GLU A 80 -1.28 10.17 -1.38
C GLU A 80 -2.33 11.10 -1.98
N SER A 81 -3.13 10.57 -2.90
CA SER A 81 -4.35 11.19 -3.39
C SER A 81 -5.51 10.51 -2.69
N CYS A 82 -6.31 11.30 -1.99
CA CYS A 82 -7.45 10.83 -1.23
C CYS A 82 -8.75 11.36 -1.81
N HIS A 83 -9.80 10.54 -1.75
CA HIS A 83 -11.15 10.87 -2.18
C HIS A 83 -12.14 10.55 -1.07
N CYS A 84 -13.01 11.50 -0.72
CA CYS A 84 -14.09 11.29 0.24
C CYS A 84 -15.37 10.90 -0.50
N SER A 85 -15.85 9.68 -0.28
CA SER A 85 -17.12 9.16 -0.78
C SER A 85 -18.14 9.01 0.35
N ASN A 86 -19.37 8.62 0.01
CA ASN A 86 -20.38 8.30 1.02
C ASN A 86 -19.97 7.13 1.93
N ASP A 87 -19.18 6.20 1.39
CA ASP A 87 -18.77 4.98 2.10
C ASP A 87 -17.57 5.24 3.02
N GLY A 88 -16.80 6.30 2.76
CA GLY A 88 -15.55 6.59 3.44
C GLY A 88 -14.49 7.23 2.54
N ILE A 89 -13.26 7.23 3.04
CA ILE A 89 -12.10 7.81 2.37
C ILE A 89 -11.31 6.72 1.68
N GLU A 90 -11.05 6.85 0.37
CA GLU A 90 -10.06 6.06 -0.34
C GLU A 90 -8.81 6.91 -0.54
N CYS A 91 -7.64 6.41 -0.13
CA CYS A 91 -6.36 7.07 -0.33
C CYS A 91 -5.42 6.14 -1.08
N CYS A 92 -4.76 6.65 -2.12
CA CYS A 92 -3.81 5.92 -2.95
C CYS A 92 -2.47 6.64 -3.01
N ASN A 93 -1.37 5.89 -2.95
CA ASN A 93 -0.04 6.42 -3.24
C ASN A 93 -0.01 6.97 -4.68
N THR A 94 0.61 8.13 -4.86
CA THR A 94 0.79 8.79 -6.15
C THR A 94 2.19 8.57 -6.73
N ALA A 95 3.12 8.09 -5.90
CA ALA A 95 4.50 7.83 -6.30
C ALA A 95 4.64 6.41 -6.85
N ALA A 96 4.94 6.29 -8.15
CA ALA A 96 5.25 5.01 -8.76
C ALA A 96 6.50 4.38 -8.12
N ILE A 97 6.39 3.14 -7.65
CA ILE A 97 7.46 2.39 -6.99
C ILE A 97 8.24 1.58 -8.03
N PRO A 98 9.57 1.73 -8.12
CA PRO A 98 10.38 0.94 -9.03
C PRO A 98 10.53 -0.50 -8.49
N MET A 99 10.00 -1.47 -9.22
CA MET A 99 10.04 -2.88 -8.83
C MET A 99 11.20 -3.63 -9.48
N GLY A 100 11.56 -3.26 -10.71
CA GLY A 100 12.59 -3.94 -11.50
C GLY A 100 13.81 -3.08 -11.72
N TYR A 101 14.87 -3.29 -10.94
CA TYR A 101 16.20 -2.69 -11.15
C TYR A 101 17.28 -3.56 -10.47
N ASP A 102 18.55 -3.36 -10.83
CA ASP A 102 19.68 -4.04 -10.20
C ASP A 102 19.85 -3.55 -8.75
N ARG A 103 19.27 -4.27 -7.78
CA ARG A 103 19.31 -3.90 -6.35
C ARG A 103 20.71 -4.04 -5.73
N ASP A 104 21.63 -4.74 -6.39
CA ASP A 104 23.00 -4.88 -5.92
C ASP A 104 23.80 -3.61 -6.25
N LYS A 105 23.66 -3.11 -7.49
CA LYS A 105 24.40 -1.94 -7.97
C LYS A 105 23.68 -0.61 -7.78
N CYS A 106 22.37 -0.62 -7.60
CA CYS A 106 21.54 0.58 -7.61
C CYS A 106 20.64 0.68 -6.37
N GLN A 107 20.17 1.89 -6.09
CA GLN A 107 19.24 2.20 -5.02
C GLN A 107 18.12 3.12 -5.52
N ALA A 108 16.92 2.93 -5.01
CA ALA A 108 15.82 3.85 -5.23
C ALA A 108 15.88 4.98 -4.18
N VAL A 109 15.78 6.22 -4.64
CA VAL A 109 15.78 7.43 -3.82
C VAL A 109 14.45 8.12 -4.02
N PHE A 110 13.73 8.35 -2.93
CA PHE A 110 12.44 9.02 -2.96
C PHE A 110 12.62 10.54 -2.83
N ASN A 111 12.02 11.29 -3.76
CA ASN A 111 11.88 12.72 -3.66
C ASN A 111 10.46 13.05 -3.18
N LYS A 112 10.35 13.55 -1.94
CA LYS A 112 9.08 13.90 -1.31
C LYS A 112 8.42 15.13 -1.94
N GLU A 113 9.19 16.08 -2.45
CA GLU A 113 8.65 17.31 -3.05
C GLU A 113 7.93 17.01 -4.36
N THR A 114 8.48 16.11 -5.17
CA THR A 114 7.91 15.70 -6.45
C THR A 114 7.07 14.44 -6.37
N CYS A 115 7.06 13.74 -5.23
CA CYS A 115 6.42 12.44 -5.04
C CYS A 115 6.88 11.40 -6.08
N THR A 116 8.18 11.31 -6.34
CA THR A 116 8.76 10.40 -7.33
C THR A 116 9.95 9.63 -6.79
N TYR A 117 10.16 8.42 -7.32
CA TYR A 117 11.38 7.67 -7.13
C TYR A 117 12.34 7.84 -8.30
N THR A 118 13.63 8.01 -7.98
CA THR A 118 14.73 7.94 -8.95
C THR A 118 15.62 6.76 -8.56
N VAL A 119 16.07 5.97 -9.54
CA VAL A 119 16.98 4.85 -9.27
C VAL A 119 18.38 5.24 -9.72
N LEU A 120 19.31 5.29 -8.77
CA LEU A 120 20.67 5.79 -8.94
C LEU A 120 21.69 4.69 -8.64
N GLU A 121 22.87 4.75 -9.26
CA GLU A 121 23.97 3.85 -8.90
C GLU A 121 24.43 4.13 -7.46
N LYS A 122 24.71 3.06 -6.69
CA LYS A 122 25.23 3.21 -5.32
C LYS A 122 26.63 3.82 -5.29
N LYS A 123 27.43 3.57 -6.33
CA LYS A 123 28.83 4.06 -6.44
C LYS A 123 28.91 5.49 -6.97
N ASP A 124 27.95 5.89 -7.81
CA ASP A 124 27.89 7.22 -8.40
C ASP A 124 26.43 7.72 -8.41
N PRO A 125 26.01 8.46 -7.36
CA PRO A 125 24.64 8.95 -7.24
C PRO A 125 24.22 9.96 -8.32
N LEU A 126 25.13 10.42 -9.19
CA LEU A 126 24.78 11.29 -10.33
C LEU A 126 24.30 10.47 -11.54
N LYS A 127 24.51 9.14 -11.53
CA LYS A 127 24.20 8.26 -12.64
C LYS A 127 22.92 7.45 -12.36
N ASN A 128 21.96 7.58 -13.28
CA ASN A 128 20.72 6.81 -13.25
C ASN A 128 20.94 5.34 -13.64
N CYS A 129 20.19 4.45 -13.01
CA CYS A 129 20.08 3.05 -13.41
C CYS A 129 18.84 2.81 -14.28
N THR A 130 18.91 1.79 -15.14
CA THR A 130 17.77 1.32 -15.92
C THR A 130 16.74 0.66 -15.00
N VAL A 131 15.49 1.08 -15.13
CA VAL A 131 14.33 0.47 -14.45
C VAL A 131 13.48 -0.24 -15.49
N THR A 132 13.13 -1.50 -15.23
CA THR A 132 12.37 -2.35 -16.15
C THR A 132 10.91 -2.52 -15.75
N ALA A 133 10.56 -2.24 -14.50
CA ALA A 133 9.20 -2.35 -14.01
C ALA A 133 8.88 -1.31 -12.94
N TRP A 134 7.70 -0.74 -13.02
CA TRP A 134 7.11 0.20 -12.06
C TRP A 134 5.74 -0.33 -11.63
N VAL A 135 5.35 -0.04 -10.39
CA VAL A 135 4.00 -0.28 -9.88
C VAL A 135 3.47 1.01 -9.30
N LEU A 136 2.23 1.35 -9.67
CA LEU A 136 1.46 2.42 -9.03
C LEU A 136 0.39 1.79 -8.15
#